data_AF-A0A4R7I3G3-F1
#
_entry.id   AF-A0A4R7I3G3-F1
#
_cell.length_a   1.000
_cell.length_b   1.000
_cell.length_c   1.000
_cell.angle_alpha   90.00
_cell.angle_beta   90.00
_cell.angle_gamma   90.00
#
_symmetry.space_group_name_H-M   'P 1'
#
loop_
_entity.id
_entity.type
_entity.pdbx_description
1 polymer ?
#
loop_
_entity_poly.entity_id
_entity_poly.type
_entity_poly.pdbx_seq_one_letter_code
_entity_poly.pdbx_strand_id
1 'polypeptide(L)' 'MSFERPAPDLQKLRDAWEEFEQGEQLPGKVLANLKTAGLPEVLDELIASGWTPAG' A
#
# COMPACT_ATOMS: atom_id res chain seq x y z
N MET A 1 23.08 11.79 6.82
CA MET A 1 22.64 10.56 6.16
C MET A 1 21.19 10.76 5.77
N SER A 2 20.90 11.04 4.50
CA SER A 2 19.52 11.03 3.98
C SER A 2 19.05 9.59 3.99
N PHE A 3 18.11 9.27 4.87
CA PHE A 3 17.44 7.97 4.87
C PHE A 3 16.51 7.97 3.65
N GLU A 4 16.94 7.39 2.54
CA GLU A 4 16.05 7.15 1.41
C GLU A 4 15.02 6.12 1.85
N ARG A 5 13.74 6.49 1.76
CA ARG A 5 12.67 5.52 1.99
C ARG A 5 12.72 4.50 0.84
N PRO A 6 12.60 3.20 1.14
CA PRO A 6 12.48 2.20 0.08
C PRO A 6 11.27 2.51 -0.80
N ALA A 7 11.37 2.17 -2.08
CA ALA A 7 10.27 2.30 -3.02
C ALA A 7 9.05 1.48 -2.55
N PRO A 8 7.82 1.89 -2.89
CA PRO A 8 6.63 1.11 -2.59
C PRO A 8 6.68 -0.31 -3.16
N ASP A 9 6.08 -1.25 -2.44
CA ASP A 9 6.01 -2.66 -2.82
C ASP A 9 4.55 -3.06 -3.07
N LEU A 10 4.15 -3.02 -4.35
CA LEU A 10 2.76 -3.28 -4.75
C LEU A 10 2.29 -4.70 -4.41
N GLN A 11 3.21 -5.68 -4.39
CA GLN A 11 2.85 -7.05 -4.01
C GLN A 11 2.53 -7.12 -2.52
N LYS A 12 3.35 -6.50 -1.66
CA LYS A 12 3.04 -6.43 -0.22
C LYS A 12 1.74 -5.68 0.08
N LEU A 13 1.40 -4.66 -0.71
CA LEU A 13 0.12 -3.97 -0.59
C LEU A 13 -1.05 -4.89 -0.88
N ARG A 14 -0.95 -5.66 -1.96
CA ARG A 14 -1.96 -6.65 -2.34
C ARG A 14 -2.10 -7.74 -1.29
N ASP A 15 -0.99 -8.33 -0.84
CA ASP A 15 -1.00 -9.42 0.15
C ASP A 15 -1.63 -8.95 1.46
N ALA A 16 -1.27 -7.76 1.95
CA ALA A 16 -1.86 -7.18 3.16
C ALA A 16 -3.37 -6.92 3.03
N TRP A 17 -3.84 -6.57 1.83
CA TRP A 17 -5.27 -6.42 1.56
C TRP A 17 -6.00 -7.77 1.51
N GLU A 18 -5.41 -8.79 0.88
CA GLU A 18 -5.97 -10.15 0.84
C GLU A 18 -6.11 -10.73 2.26
N GLU A 19 -5.10 -10.55 3.13
CA GLU A 19 -5.16 -10.95 4.56
C GLU A 19 -6.34 -10.28 5.30
N PHE A 20 -6.64 -9.02 4.96
CA PHE A 20 -7.76 -8.29 5.55
C PHE A 20 -9.11 -8.85 5.11
N GLU A 21 -9.28 -9.08 3.81
CA GLU A 21 -10.53 -9.61 3.23
C GLU A 21 -10.84 -11.03 3.74
N GLN A 22 -9.80 -11.83 3.97
CA GLN A 22 -9.93 -13.19 4.50
C GLN A 22 -10.09 -13.23 6.03
N GLY A 23 -9.91 -12.09 6.72
CA GLY A 23 -9.98 -12.01 8.19
C GLY A 23 -8.81 -12.69 8.89
N GLU A 24 -7.69 -12.91 8.20
CA GLU A 24 -6.49 -13.57 8.73
C GLU A 24 -5.67 -12.64 9.62
N GLN A 25 -5.85 -11.32 9.46
CA GLN A 25 -5.08 -10.31 10.17
C GLN A 25 -5.95 -9.23 10.82
N LEU A 26 -5.48 -8.69 11.95
CA LEU A 26 -6.16 -7.61 12.65
C LEU A 26 -6.16 -6.32 11.80
N PRO A 27 -7.27 -5.53 11.76
CA PRO A 27 -7.34 -4.32 10.96
C PRO A 27 -6.19 -3.33 11.22
N GLY A 28 -5.80 -3.14 12.49
CA GLY A 28 -4.68 -2.26 12.83
C GLY A 28 -3.33 -2.73 12.29
N LYS A 29 -3.13 -4.06 12.19
CA LYS A 29 -1.91 -4.66 11.65
C LYS A 29 -1.87 -4.58 10.12
N VAL A 30 -3.01 -4.79 9.46
CA VAL A 30 -3.18 -4.54 8.02
C VAL A 30 -2.83 -3.09 7.67
N LEU A 31 -3.41 -2.11 8.38
CA LEU A 31 -3.12 -0.68 8.15
C LEU A 31 -1.64 -0.35 8.33
N ALA A 32 -0.98 -0.96 9.32
CA ALA A 32 0.46 -0.80 9.51
C ALA A 32 1.26 -1.39 8.34
N ASN A 33 0.91 -2.61 7.90
CA ASN A 33 1.58 -3.28 6.77
C ASN A 33 1.40 -2.49 5.46
N LEU A 34 0.19 -2.00 5.17
CA LEU A 34 -0.11 -1.15 4.01
C LEU A 34 0.71 0.14 4.01
N LYS A 35 0.80 0.81 5.17
CA LYS A 35 1.63 2.02 5.32
C LYS A 35 3.11 1.71 5.11
N THR A 36 3.62 0.63 5.70
CA THR A 36 5.02 0.24 5.56
C THR A 36 5.38 -0.16 4.13
N ALA A 37 4.44 -0.77 3.39
CA ALA A 37 4.62 -1.12 1.99
C ALA A 37 4.46 0.07 1.02
N GLY A 38 4.15 1.27 1.52
CA GLY A 38 4.15 2.50 0.71
C GLY A 38 2.81 2.83 0.05
N LEU A 39 1.67 2.43 0.64
CA LEU A 39 0.35 2.77 0.10
C LEU A 39 0.16 4.28 -0.12
N PRO A 40 0.55 5.18 0.81
CA PRO A 40 0.38 6.62 0.60
C PRO A 40 1.09 7.11 -0.66
N GLU A 41 2.35 6.70 -0.86
CA GLU A 41 3.16 7.08 -2.00
C GLU A 41 2.55 6.59 -3.33
N VAL A 42 2.02 5.37 -3.37
CA VAL A 42 1.34 4.83 -4.55
C VAL A 42 0.08 5.64 -4.88
N LEU A 43 -0.71 6.01 -3.87
CA LEU A 43 -1.91 6.83 -4.08
C LEU A 43 -1.54 8.22 -4.60
N ASP A 44 -0.50 8.84 -4.07
CA ASP A 44 0.00 10.13 -4.53
C ASP A 44 0.48 10.05 -5.99
N GLU A 45 1.19 8.99 -6.38
CA GLU A 45 1.63 8.75 -7.77
C GLU A 45 0.45 8.54 -8.73
N LEU A 46 -0.56 7.77 -8.32
CA LEU A 46 -1.77 7.56 -9.12
C LEU A 46 -2.53 8.88 -9.34
N ILE A 47 -2.68 9.69 -8.29
CA ILE A 47 -3.28 11.02 -8.38
C ILE A 47 -2.46 11.92 -9.31
N ALA A 48 -1.14 11.97 -9.14
CA ALA A 48 -0.24 12.81 -9.93
C ALA A 48 -0.19 12.41 -11.41
N SER A 49 -0.33 11.12 -11.71
CA SER A 49 -0.38 10.61 -13.09
C SER A 49 -1.73 10.82 -13.78
N GLY A 50 -2.75 11.30 -13.05
CA GLY A 50 -4.11 11.43 -13.58
C GLY A 50 -4.77 10.08 -13.85
N TRP A 51 -4.31 9.03 -13.19
CA TRP A 51 -4.84 7.69 -13.36
C TRP A 51 -6.32 7.66 -12.97
N THR A 52 -7.11 6.94 -13.77
CA THR A 52 -8.52 6.66 -13.50
C THR A 52 -8.76 5.16 -13.58
N PRO A 53 -9.56 4.56 -12.68
CA PRO A 53 -9.90 3.14 -12.76
C PRO A 53 -10.55 2.81 -14.11
N ALA A 54 -10.08 1.76 -14.78
CA ALA A 54 -10.57 1.39 -16.11
C ALA A 54 -11.99 0.78 -16.11
N GLY A 55 -12.50 0.35 -14.95
CA GLY A 55 -13.79 -0.35 -14.82
C GLY A 55 -13.74 -1.79 -15.27
#